data_AF-A0A7J7MUC9-F1
#
_entry.id   AF-A0A7J7MUC9-F1
#
_cell.length_a   1.000
_cell.length_b   1.000
_cell.length_c   1.000
_cell.angle_alpha   90.00
_cell.angle_beta   90.00
_cell.angle_gamma   90.00
#
_symmetry.space_group_name_H-M   'P 1'
#
loop_
_entity.id
_entity.type
_entity.pdbx_description
1 polymer ?
#
loop_
_entity_poly.entity_id
_entity_poly.type
_entity_poly.pdbx_seq_one_letter_code
_entity_poly.pdbx_strand_id
1 'polypeptide(L)'
;MNKSSYSPSKFCKFPRRDYNFDFDEKIRKQKKVKVKEELALKKVSNIISDNANNRMKIVEHESRLGVQVRAKYDEMEELRRQEESRQQRISTAKEDLAAAELELANLPVYERPKDEIDRLYNQILEIEYSANQKGSQKSERGNLINQKKRTLWQCTEKLKDLENANNKLLQALQRSGADKIFDAYRWLQEHRNELNKEVYGPVLLEVNVPNREHAGYLENHVPYYVWKSFITQDAADRDFLFRSLKSFDVPVLNFTGDKGDTKLPFEVSEEMHRLGIYSRLDQVFDAPNAVKDVLTTQFGLENSVIVLP
;
A
#
# COMPACT_ATOMS: atom_id res chain seq x y z
N MET A 1 -104.55 -13.16 142.17
CA MET A 1 -105.45 -14.26 142.59
C MET A 1 -104.97 -15.53 141.89
N ASN A 2 -104.64 -16.60 142.63
CA ASN A 2 -105.40 -17.88 142.72
C ASN A 2 -105.48 -18.68 141.40
N LYS A 3 -105.30 -20.02 141.32
CA LYS A 3 -105.19 -21.08 142.36
C LYS A 3 -104.79 -22.47 141.73
N SER A 4 -104.42 -23.42 142.61
CA SER A 4 -104.70 -24.89 142.58
C SER A 4 -104.13 -25.85 141.50
N SER A 5 -104.16 -27.19 141.66
CA SER A 5 -103.72 -28.09 142.78
C SER A 5 -104.01 -29.61 142.54
N TYR A 6 -103.00 -30.48 142.77
CA TYR A 6 -103.10 -31.90 143.28
C TYR A 6 -103.86 -33.03 142.52
N SER A 7 -103.42 -34.29 142.79
CA SER A 7 -104.19 -35.58 142.77
C SER A 7 -104.44 -36.32 141.42
N PRO A 8 -105.01 -37.57 141.35
CA PRO A 8 -104.21 -38.82 141.34
C PRO A 8 -104.64 -39.94 140.32
N SER A 9 -104.16 -41.18 140.54
CA SER A 9 -104.51 -42.48 139.89
C SER A 9 -103.82 -42.84 138.56
N LYS A 10 -103.53 -44.14 138.35
CA LYS A 10 -102.44 -44.62 137.46
C LYS A 10 -102.88 -45.77 136.53
N PHE A 11 -102.84 -45.57 135.21
CA PHE A 11 -102.94 -46.63 134.19
C PHE A 11 -102.20 -46.23 132.89
N CYS A 12 -101.78 -47.23 132.11
CA CYS A 12 -100.82 -47.11 130.99
C CYS A 12 -101.26 -46.23 129.80
N LYS A 13 -100.29 -45.59 129.09
CA LYS A 13 -100.37 -45.22 127.64
C LYS A 13 -99.04 -44.68 127.04
N PHE A 14 -98.74 -45.12 125.80
CA PHE A 14 -97.90 -44.44 124.77
C PHE A 14 -98.73 -43.27 124.14
N PRO A 15 -98.19 -42.20 123.45
CA PRO A 15 -97.39 -42.31 122.20
C PRO A 15 -96.47 -41.10 121.71
N ARG A 16 -95.84 -41.35 120.55
CA ARG A 16 -95.18 -40.54 119.46
C ARG A 16 -94.99 -38.98 119.45
N ARG A 17 -93.73 -38.62 119.10
CA ARG A 17 -93.19 -37.63 118.09
C ARG A 17 -93.41 -36.10 118.21
N ASP A 18 -92.31 -35.37 117.97
CA ASP A 18 -92.26 -34.17 117.11
C ASP A 18 -90.98 -34.13 116.25
N TYR A 19 -91.12 -33.86 114.95
CA TYR A 19 -90.08 -33.79 113.91
C TYR A 19 -90.52 -32.73 112.89
N ASN A 20 -89.90 -31.53 112.80
CA ASN A 20 -90.01 -30.71 111.57
C ASN A 20 -89.06 -29.48 111.47
N PHE A 21 -88.82 -28.72 112.54
CA PHE A 21 -88.14 -27.41 112.43
C PHE A 21 -86.66 -27.51 111.98
N ASP A 22 -85.98 -28.61 112.33
CA ASP A 22 -84.54 -28.82 112.11
C ASP A 22 -84.17 -29.16 110.64
N PHE A 23 -85.13 -29.60 109.81
CA PHE A 23 -84.82 -30.05 108.44
C PHE A 23 -84.72 -28.90 107.42
N ASP A 24 -85.67 -27.96 107.42
CA ASP A 24 -85.61 -26.79 106.53
C ASP A 24 -84.44 -25.87 106.87
N GLU A 25 -84.09 -25.75 108.15
CA GLU A 25 -82.92 -24.98 108.58
C GLU A 25 -81.63 -25.63 108.06
N LYS A 26 -81.53 -26.97 108.07
CA LYS A 26 -80.43 -27.73 107.46
C LYS A 26 -80.34 -27.51 105.95
N ILE A 27 -81.45 -27.50 105.21
CA ILE A 27 -81.45 -27.22 103.76
C ILE A 27 -81.01 -25.78 103.47
N ARG A 28 -81.48 -24.80 104.26
CA ARG A 28 -81.07 -23.39 104.11
C ARG A 28 -79.59 -23.18 104.46
N LYS A 29 -79.07 -23.88 105.46
CA LYS A 29 -77.64 -23.94 105.81
C LYS A 29 -76.83 -24.59 104.67
N GLN A 30 -77.24 -25.75 104.15
CA GLN A 30 -76.58 -26.42 103.03
C GLN A 30 -76.55 -25.57 101.76
N LYS A 31 -77.64 -24.87 101.39
CA LYS A 31 -77.63 -23.94 100.24
C LYS A 31 -76.63 -22.79 100.43
N LYS A 32 -76.52 -22.24 101.65
CA LYS A 32 -75.50 -21.21 101.98
C LYS A 32 -74.06 -21.78 101.95
N VAL A 33 -73.87 -23.04 102.34
CA VAL A 33 -72.57 -23.74 102.23
C VAL A 33 -72.22 -23.95 100.75
N LYS A 34 -73.13 -24.51 99.94
CA LYS A 34 -72.91 -24.73 98.51
C LYS A 34 -72.55 -23.44 97.75
N VAL A 35 -73.22 -22.32 98.02
CA VAL A 35 -72.88 -21.03 97.39
C VAL A 35 -71.50 -20.52 97.84
N LYS A 36 -71.09 -20.75 99.10
CA LYS A 36 -69.73 -20.44 99.56
C LYS A 36 -68.68 -21.34 98.89
N GLU A 37 -68.99 -22.62 98.69
CA GLU A 37 -68.14 -23.59 97.99
C GLU A 37 -68.01 -23.25 96.50
N GLU A 38 -69.10 -22.90 95.80
CA GLU A 38 -69.06 -22.41 94.41
C GLU A 38 -68.23 -21.12 94.27
N LEU A 39 -68.36 -20.18 95.22
CA LEU A 39 -67.51 -18.97 95.24
C LEU A 39 -66.03 -19.30 95.52
N ALA A 40 -65.73 -20.28 96.38
CA ALA A 40 -64.37 -20.74 96.62
C ALA A 40 -63.79 -21.45 95.40
N LEU A 41 -64.54 -22.36 94.77
CA LEU A 41 -64.19 -23.05 93.53
C LEU A 41 -63.95 -22.05 92.39
N LYS A 42 -64.77 -21.01 92.26
CA LYS A 42 -64.58 -19.96 91.25
C LYS A 42 -63.32 -19.12 91.51
N LYS A 43 -63.00 -18.80 92.77
CA LYS A 43 -61.71 -18.17 93.12
C LYS A 43 -60.51 -19.06 92.79
N VAL A 44 -60.57 -20.35 93.14
CA VAL A 44 -59.53 -21.33 92.80
C VAL A 44 -59.38 -21.48 91.28
N SER A 45 -60.48 -21.54 90.54
CA SER A 45 -60.49 -21.60 89.07
C SER A 45 -59.83 -20.37 88.43
N ASN A 46 -60.13 -19.16 88.92
CA ASN A 46 -59.45 -17.94 88.46
C ASN A 46 -57.94 -18.00 88.74
N ILE A 47 -57.53 -18.37 89.95
CA ILE A 47 -56.09 -18.50 90.32
C ILE A 47 -55.37 -19.56 89.45
N ILE A 48 -56.06 -20.66 89.12
CA ILE A 48 -55.53 -21.68 88.20
C ILE A 48 -55.36 -21.10 86.78
N SER A 49 -56.33 -20.32 86.29
CA SER A 49 -56.26 -19.66 84.99
C SER A 49 -55.14 -18.60 84.93
N ASP A 50 -55.01 -17.75 85.94
CA ASP A 50 -53.95 -16.74 86.03
C ASP A 50 -52.55 -17.39 86.11
N ASN A 51 -52.41 -18.48 86.88
CA ASN A 51 -51.17 -19.25 86.92
C ASN A 51 -50.88 -19.95 85.58
N ALA A 52 -51.89 -20.48 84.88
CA ALA A 52 -51.70 -21.06 83.55
C ALA A 52 -51.20 -19.99 82.55
N ASN A 53 -51.83 -18.81 82.55
CA ASN A 53 -51.42 -17.67 81.72
C ASN A 53 -49.99 -17.21 82.03
N ASN A 54 -49.61 -17.15 83.31
CA ASN A 54 -48.25 -16.77 83.72
C ASN A 54 -47.21 -17.82 83.33
N ARG A 55 -47.51 -19.12 83.49
CA ARG A 55 -46.63 -20.20 83.02
C ARG A 55 -46.46 -20.18 81.50
N MET A 56 -47.53 -19.93 80.75
CA MET A 56 -47.48 -19.78 79.28
C MET A 56 -46.56 -18.62 78.87
N LYS A 57 -46.69 -17.43 79.47
CA LYS A 57 -45.79 -16.29 79.22
C LYS A 57 -44.32 -16.60 79.54
N ILE A 58 -44.05 -17.36 80.61
CA ILE A 58 -42.69 -17.76 80.98
C ILE A 58 -42.11 -18.71 79.91
N VAL A 59 -42.88 -19.72 79.46
CA VAL A 59 -42.46 -20.67 78.42
C VAL A 59 -42.26 -19.98 77.06
N GLU A 60 -43.12 -19.02 76.70
CA GLU A 60 -42.94 -18.19 75.50
C GLU A 60 -41.66 -17.34 75.60
N HIS A 61 -41.40 -16.76 76.78
CA HIS A 61 -40.20 -15.96 77.02
C HIS A 61 -38.92 -16.81 76.98
N GLU A 62 -38.94 -17.99 77.60
CA GLU A 62 -37.87 -18.99 77.56
C GLU A 62 -37.60 -19.44 76.13
N SER A 63 -38.65 -19.82 75.37
CA SER A 63 -38.53 -20.20 73.96
C SER A 63 -37.91 -19.08 73.12
N ARG A 64 -38.36 -17.84 73.31
CA ARG A 64 -37.82 -16.65 72.64
C ARG A 64 -36.34 -16.41 72.98
N LEU A 65 -35.95 -16.52 74.24
CA LEU A 65 -34.54 -16.43 74.65
C LEU A 65 -33.72 -17.59 74.07
N GLY A 66 -34.24 -18.81 74.08
CA GLY A 66 -33.58 -19.98 73.49
C GLY A 66 -33.33 -19.85 71.99
N VAL A 67 -34.25 -19.20 71.25
CA VAL A 67 -34.02 -18.83 69.85
C VAL A 67 -32.92 -17.77 69.71
N GLN A 68 -32.93 -16.72 70.54
CA GLN A 68 -31.91 -15.66 70.50
C GLN A 68 -30.51 -16.19 70.85
N VAL A 69 -30.41 -17.07 71.85
CA VAL A 69 -29.14 -17.70 72.26
C VAL A 69 -28.59 -18.56 71.12
N ARG A 70 -29.42 -19.40 70.48
CA ARG A 70 -29.00 -20.18 69.30
C ARG A 70 -28.51 -19.28 68.17
N ALA A 71 -29.30 -18.27 67.79
CA ALA A 71 -28.92 -17.33 66.75
C ALA A 71 -27.59 -16.60 67.04
N LYS A 72 -27.31 -16.27 68.31
CA LYS A 72 -26.03 -15.66 68.72
C LYS A 72 -24.86 -16.65 68.74
N TYR A 73 -25.09 -17.93 69.02
CA TYR A 73 -24.09 -18.98 68.84
C TYR A 73 -23.76 -19.20 67.36
N ASP A 74 -24.79 -19.25 66.49
CA ASP A 74 -24.62 -19.39 65.04
C ASP A 74 -23.84 -18.21 64.45
N GLU A 75 -24.15 -16.97 64.88
CA GLU A 75 -23.41 -15.75 64.49
C GLU A 75 -21.95 -15.78 64.97
N MET A 76 -21.69 -16.26 66.19
CA MET A 76 -20.32 -16.37 66.74
C MET A 76 -19.48 -17.43 65.99
N GLU A 77 -20.09 -18.55 65.62
CA GLU A 77 -19.43 -19.62 64.85
C GLU A 77 -19.14 -19.17 63.41
N GLU A 78 -20.04 -18.41 62.77
CA GLU A 78 -19.79 -17.83 61.45
C GLU A 78 -18.67 -16.77 61.48
N LEU A 79 -18.66 -15.88 62.48
CA LEU A 79 -17.55 -14.93 62.68
C LEU A 79 -16.20 -15.64 62.90
N ARG A 80 -16.20 -16.77 63.62
CA ARG A 80 -15.00 -17.58 63.80
C ARG A 80 -14.47 -18.14 62.48
N ARG A 81 -15.33 -18.70 61.63
CA ARG A 81 -14.96 -19.21 60.30
C ARG A 81 -14.42 -18.11 59.40
N GLN A 82 -14.98 -16.91 59.48
CA GLN A 82 -14.50 -15.74 58.73
C GLN A 82 -13.10 -15.31 59.19
N GLU A 83 -12.82 -15.32 60.50
CA GLU A 83 -11.48 -15.04 61.02
C GLU A 83 -10.47 -16.13 60.63
N GLU A 84 -10.84 -17.42 60.72
CA GLU A 84 -9.99 -18.54 60.27
C GLU A 84 -9.67 -18.42 58.76
N SER A 85 -10.65 -18.08 57.93
CA SER A 85 -10.44 -17.78 56.50
C SER A 85 -9.54 -16.56 56.27
N ARG A 86 -9.71 -15.48 57.06
CA ARG A 86 -8.88 -14.27 56.99
C ARG A 86 -7.42 -14.57 57.34
N GLN A 87 -7.19 -15.35 58.39
CA GLN A 87 -5.85 -15.78 58.80
C GLN A 87 -5.18 -16.64 57.73
N GLN A 88 -5.90 -17.59 57.13
CA GLN A 88 -5.38 -18.40 56.02
C GLN A 88 -4.96 -17.53 54.84
N ARG A 89 -5.79 -16.57 54.42
CA ARG A 89 -5.46 -15.61 53.34
C ARG A 89 -4.22 -14.77 53.67
N ILE A 90 -4.01 -14.41 54.94
CA ILE A 90 -2.82 -13.67 55.38
C ILE A 90 -1.57 -14.56 55.37
N SER A 91 -1.67 -15.85 55.71
CA SER A 91 -0.53 -16.78 55.58
C SER A 91 -0.12 -16.92 54.12
N THR A 92 -1.06 -17.26 53.24
CA THR A 92 -0.79 -17.42 51.80
C THR A 92 -0.21 -16.13 51.19
N ALA A 93 -0.79 -14.96 51.48
CA ALA A 93 -0.25 -13.70 50.96
C ALA A 93 1.16 -13.35 51.49
N LYS A 94 1.56 -13.86 52.67
CA LYS A 94 2.94 -13.72 53.17
C LYS A 94 3.89 -14.70 52.49
N GLU A 95 3.44 -15.93 52.24
CA GLU A 95 4.19 -16.95 51.50
C GLU A 95 4.44 -16.49 50.05
N ASP A 96 3.40 -15.98 49.37
CA ASP A 96 3.49 -15.40 48.02
C ASP A 96 4.45 -14.20 47.97
N LEU A 97 4.41 -13.32 48.97
CA LEU A 97 5.31 -12.16 49.06
C LEU A 97 6.77 -12.59 49.28
N ALA A 98 7.03 -13.55 50.17
CA ALA A 98 8.38 -14.08 50.39
C ALA A 98 8.91 -14.80 49.14
N ALA A 99 8.04 -15.48 48.38
CA ALA A 99 8.40 -16.09 47.10
C ALA A 99 8.77 -15.02 46.06
N ALA A 100 7.97 -13.96 45.92
CA ALA A 100 8.25 -12.86 44.99
C ALA A 100 9.52 -12.06 45.36
N GLU A 101 9.78 -11.84 46.65
CA GLU A 101 11.04 -11.23 47.12
C GLU A 101 12.25 -12.12 46.83
N LEU A 102 12.11 -13.44 46.99
CA LEU A 102 13.16 -14.41 46.67
C LEU A 102 13.41 -14.50 45.16
N GLU A 103 12.37 -14.48 44.31
CA GLU A 103 12.52 -14.39 42.86
C GLU A 103 13.26 -13.11 42.46
N LEU A 104 12.84 -11.95 43.00
CA LEU A 104 13.48 -10.66 42.74
C LEU A 104 14.96 -10.64 43.16
N ALA A 105 15.31 -11.24 44.30
CA ALA A 105 16.69 -11.35 44.78
C ALA A 105 17.55 -12.32 43.95
N ASN A 106 16.94 -13.34 43.34
CA ASN A 106 17.62 -14.32 42.48
C ASN A 106 17.66 -13.91 40.99
N LEU A 107 16.98 -12.82 40.60
CA LEU A 107 17.07 -12.31 39.23
C LEU A 107 18.52 -11.89 38.92
N PRO A 108 19.11 -12.34 37.80
CA PRO A 108 20.44 -11.92 37.41
C PRO A 108 20.47 -10.42 37.13
N VAL A 109 21.57 -9.77 37.48
CA VAL A 109 21.79 -8.34 37.17
C VAL A 109 21.72 -8.16 35.65
N TYR A 110 20.73 -7.40 35.19
CA TYR A 110 20.59 -7.10 33.76
C TYR A 110 21.64 -6.09 33.32
N GLU A 111 22.69 -6.60 32.67
CA GLU A 111 23.66 -5.78 31.96
C GLU A 111 23.17 -5.52 30.53
N ARG A 112 22.91 -4.25 30.19
CA ARG A 112 22.58 -3.85 28.81
C ARG A 112 23.80 -4.10 27.91
N PRO A 113 23.71 -4.90 26.83
CA PRO A 113 24.82 -5.16 25.91
C PRO A 113 25.17 -3.94 25.03
N LYS A 114 25.83 -2.92 25.61
CA LYS A 114 26.18 -1.67 24.92
C LYS A 114 27.03 -1.93 23.67
N ASP A 115 28.08 -2.72 23.81
CA ASP A 115 28.99 -3.07 22.70
C ASP A 115 28.28 -3.72 21.51
N GLU A 116 27.24 -4.52 21.76
CA GLU A 116 26.47 -5.16 20.70
C GLU A 116 25.52 -4.17 20.00
N ILE A 117 24.87 -3.29 20.78
CA ILE A 117 24.06 -2.19 20.25
C ILE A 117 24.91 -1.24 19.40
N ASP A 118 26.10 -0.86 19.87
CA ASP A 118 27.01 0.05 19.16
C ASP A 118 27.57 -0.61 17.88
N ARG A 119 27.86 -1.92 17.90
CA ARG A 119 28.23 -2.67 16.68
C ARG A 119 27.10 -2.68 15.65
N LEU A 120 25.87 -3.00 16.07
CA LEU A 120 24.70 -3.03 15.19
C LEU A 120 24.38 -1.64 14.63
N TYR A 121 24.53 -0.58 15.43
CA TYR A 121 24.34 0.80 14.98
C TYR A 121 25.34 1.19 13.88
N ASN A 122 26.62 0.86 14.06
CA ASN A 122 27.64 1.09 13.03
C ASN A 122 27.38 0.28 11.74
N GLN A 123 26.92 -0.97 11.85
CA GLN A 123 26.53 -1.78 10.69
C GLN A 123 25.34 -1.17 9.93
N ILE A 124 24.34 -0.64 10.63
CA ILE A 124 23.20 0.05 10.00
C ILE A 124 23.69 1.26 9.19
N LEU A 125 24.53 2.12 9.79
CA LEU A 125 25.10 3.29 9.11
C LEU A 125 25.92 2.93 7.86
N GLU A 126 26.74 1.86 7.91
CA GLU A 126 27.51 1.39 6.75
C GLU A 126 26.59 0.88 5.62
N ILE A 127 25.55 0.11 5.98
CA ILE A 127 24.56 -0.41 5.03
C ILE A 127 23.78 0.74 4.38
N GLU A 128 23.31 1.72 5.16
CA GLU A 128 22.61 2.91 4.65
C GLU A 128 23.49 3.73 3.71
N TYR A 129 24.76 3.97 4.07
CA TYR A 129 25.72 4.66 3.19
C TYR A 129 25.94 3.91 1.88
N SER A 130 26.16 2.58 1.94
CA SER A 130 26.32 1.71 0.77
C SER A 130 25.07 1.71 -0.13
N ALA A 131 23.88 1.66 0.47
CA ALA A 131 22.60 1.70 -0.23
C ALA A 131 22.39 3.05 -0.95
N ASN A 132 22.65 4.17 -0.27
CA ASN A 132 22.56 5.51 -0.84
C ASN A 132 23.56 5.72 -1.99
N GLN A 133 24.81 5.26 -1.83
CA GLN A 133 25.82 5.35 -2.88
C GLN A 133 25.42 4.53 -4.13
N LYS A 134 24.92 3.29 -3.95
CA LYS A 134 24.39 2.46 -5.03
C LYS A 134 23.14 3.07 -5.68
N GLY A 135 22.26 3.69 -4.89
CA GLY A 135 21.07 4.42 -5.37
C GLY A 135 21.44 5.59 -6.29
N SER A 136 22.42 6.40 -5.88
CA SER A 136 22.96 7.50 -6.68
C SER A 136 23.55 7.01 -8.02
N GLN A 137 24.44 6.01 -7.97
CA GLN A 137 25.03 5.40 -9.18
C GLN A 137 23.97 4.80 -10.12
N LYS A 138 22.91 4.19 -9.58
CA LYS A 138 21.79 3.66 -10.36
C LYS A 138 21.01 4.78 -11.06
N SER A 139 20.77 5.89 -10.37
CA SER A 139 20.12 7.08 -10.94
C SER A 139 20.93 7.69 -12.08
N GLU A 140 22.23 7.91 -11.87
CA GLU A 140 23.15 8.46 -12.88
C GLU A 140 23.22 7.57 -14.14
N ARG A 141 23.40 6.25 -13.96
CA ARG A 141 23.38 5.29 -15.06
C ARG A 141 22.04 5.27 -15.79
N GLY A 142 20.92 5.39 -15.06
CA GLY A 142 19.58 5.50 -15.65
C GLY A 142 19.42 6.74 -16.52
N ASN A 143 19.91 7.89 -16.05
CA ASN A 143 19.91 9.15 -16.80
C ASN A 143 20.75 9.05 -18.08
N LEU A 144 21.95 8.45 -18.01
CA LEU A 144 22.81 8.22 -19.17
C LEU A 144 22.14 7.29 -20.21
N ILE A 145 21.47 6.23 -19.77
CA ILE A 145 20.68 5.34 -20.66
C ILE A 145 19.56 6.12 -21.34
N ASN A 146 18.82 6.95 -20.60
CA ASN A 146 17.73 7.77 -21.15
C ASN A 146 18.23 8.87 -22.11
N GLN A 147 19.42 9.42 -21.89
CA GLN A 147 20.08 10.30 -22.84
C GLN A 147 20.43 9.55 -24.14
N LYS A 148 21.13 8.42 -24.04
CA LYS A 148 21.51 7.60 -25.21
C LYS A 148 20.29 7.12 -26.02
N LYS A 149 19.20 6.73 -25.35
CA LYS A 149 17.93 6.38 -26.02
C LYS A 149 17.36 7.54 -26.83
N ARG A 150 17.38 8.77 -26.30
CA ARG A 150 16.91 9.96 -27.03
C ARG A 150 17.79 10.28 -28.23
N THR A 151 19.11 10.22 -28.09
CA THR A 151 20.05 10.39 -29.22
C THR A 151 19.84 9.33 -30.30
N LEU A 152 19.70 8.05 -29.91
CA LEU A 152 19.43 6.96 -30.85
C LEU A 152 18.12 7.20 -31.61
N TRP A 153 17.03 7.54 -30.91
CA TRP A 153 15.75 7.85 -31.54
C TRP A 153 15.87 9.03 -32.52
N GLN A 154 16.55 10.12 -32.14
CA GLN A 154 16.80 11.26 -33.05
C GLN A 154 17.59 10.86 -34.30
N CYS A 155 18.59 9.99 -34.17
CA CYS A 155 19.33 9.46 -35.32
C CYS A 155 18.46 8.56 -36.20
N THR A 156 17.61 7.72 -35.61
CA THR A 156 16.68 6.85 -36.35
C THR A 156 15.61 7.65 -37.10
N GLU A 157 15.03 8.68 -36.51
CA GLU A 157 14.07 9.55 -37.23
C GLU A 157 14.76 10.31 -38.37
N LYS A 158 15.94 10.89 -38.14
CA LYS A 158 16.74 11.51 -39.21
C LYS A 158 17.05 10.54 -40.36
N LEU A 159 17.36 9.28 -40.03
CA LEU A 159 17.62 8.25 -41.05
C LEU A 159 16.37 7.99 -41.89
N LYS A 160 15.20 7.83 -41.26
CA LYS A 160 13.92 7.69 -41.98
C LYS A 160 13.59 8.91 -42.84
N ASP A 161 13.86 10.12 -42.36
CA ASP A 161 13.62 11.35 -43.11
C ASP A 161 14.52 11.42 -44.36
N LEU A 162 15.79 11.02 -44.25
CA LEU A 162 16.71 10.89 -45.38
C LEU A 162 16.29 9.78 -46.35
N GLU A 163 15.90 8.60 -45.86
CA GLU A 163 15.34 7.52 -46.69
C GLU A 163 14.09 7.99 -47.44
N ASN A 164 13.19 8.73 -46.78
CA ASN A 164 12.00 9.32 -47.39
C ASN A 164 12.34 10.38 -48.44
N ALA A 165 13.37 11.21 -48.23
CA ALA A 165 13.85 12.17 -49.22
C ALA A 165 14.45 11.46 -50.44
N ASN A 166 15.31 10.47 -50.22
CA ASN A 166 15.93 9.67 -51.27
C ASN A 166 14.88 8.90 -52.09
N ASN A 167 13.87 8.32 -51.43
CA ASN A 167 12.75 7.66 -52.11
C ASN A 167 11.93 8.64 -52.98
N LYS A 168 11.76 9.90 -52.57
CA LYS A 168 11.12 10.93 -53.40
C LYS A 168 11.96 11.30 -54.63
N LEU A 169 13.28 11.43 -54.49
CA LEU A 169 14.18 11.70 -55.61
C LEU A 169 14.24 10.54 -56.61
N LEU A 170 14.27 9.29 -56.12
CA LEU A 170 14.18 8.10 -56.97
C LEU A 170 12.82 8.01 -57.68
N GLN A 171 11.71 8.35 -57.01
CA GLN A 171 10.38 8.44 -57.65
C GLN A 171 10.33 9.54 -58.71
N ALA A 172 11.01 10.67 -58.51
CA ALA A 172 11.12 11.72 -59.52
C ALA A 172 11.87 11.20 -60.76
N LEU A 173 13.08 10.63 -60.60
CA LEU A 173 13.86 10.02 -61.69
C LEU A 173 13.06 8.96 -62.45
N GLN A 174 12.32 8.11 -61.75
CA GLN A 174 11.47 7.10 -62.37
C GLN A 174 10.40 7.74 -63.25
N ARG A 175 9.69 8.75 -62.74
CA ARG A 175 8.64 9.47 -63.49
C ARG A 175 9.16 10.25 -64.69
N SER A 176 10.41 10.70 -64.66
CA SER A 176 11.09 11.33 -65.80
C SER A 176 11.78 10.34 -66.76
N GLY A 177 11.42 9.05 -66.70
CA GLY A 177 11.80 8.05 -67.71
C GLY A 177 13.00 7.17 -67.37
N ALA A 178 13.38 7.08 -66.09
CA ALA A 178 14.34 6.09 -65.61
C ALA A 178 13.63 4.92 -64.92
N ASP A 179 12.78 4.18 -65.65
CA ASP A 179 11.83 3.19 -65.10
C ASP A 179 12.43 2.21 -64.09
N LYS A 180 13.66 1.73 -64.37
CA LYS A 180 14.40 0.73 -63.58
C LYS A 180 15.41 1.31 -62.59
N ILE A 181 15.39 2.63 -62.33
CA ILE A 181 16.36 3.30 -61.46
C ILE A 181 16.36 2.75 -60.03
N PHE A 182 15.19 2.36 -59.52
CA PHE A 182 15.03 1.71 -58.22
C PHE A 182 15.72 0.35 -58.15
N ASP A 183 15.63 -0.44 -59.22
CA ASP A 183 16.23 -1.77 -59.28
C ASP A 183 17.75 -1.67 -59.44
N ALA A 184 18.24 -0.73 -60.26
CA ALA A 184 19.66 -0.41 -60.38
C ALA A 184 20.27 0.07 -59.05
N TYR A 185 19.60 0.99 -58.35
CA TYR A 185 20.06 1.49 -57.05
C TYR A 185 20.06 0.40 -56.00
N ARG A 186 18.99 -0.42 -55.91
CA ARG A 186 18.93 -1.57 -54.99
C ARG A 186 20.04 -2.59 -55.28
N TRP A 187 20.23 -2.95 -56.55
CA TRP A 187 21.31 -3.85 -56.97
C TRP A 187 22.68 -3.32 -56.55
N LEU A 188 22.94 -2.02 -56.74
CA LEU A 188 24.21 -1.41 -56.30
C LEU A 188 24.40 -1.55 -54.79
N GLN A 189 23.38 -1.26 -53.98
CA GLN A 189 23.47 -1.37 -52.52
C GLN A 189 23.71 -2.81 -52.05
N GLU A 190 23.10 -3.81 -52.72
CA GLU A 190 23.32 -5.24 -52.44
C GLU A 190 24.76 -5.68 -52.76
N HIS A 191 25.34 -5.17 -53.85
CA HIS A 191 26.67 -5.59 -54.35
C HIS A 191 27.80 -4.62 -53.97
N ARG A 192 27.57 -3.64 -53.07
CA ARG A 192 28.61 -2.69 -52.62
C ARG A 192 29.88 -3.35 -52.08
N ASN A 193 29.75 -4.54 -51.48
CA ASN A 193 30.86 -5.30 -50.91
C ASN A 193 31.77 -5.98 -51.97
N GLU A 194 31.33 -6.04 -53.24
CA GLU A 194 32.08 -6.62 -54.37
C GLU A 194 32.92 -5.58 -55.12
N LEU A 195 32.78 -4.30 -54.77
CA LEU A 195 33.43 -3.17 -55.44
C LEU A 195 34.74 -2.80 -54.74
N ASN A 196 35.74 -2.40 -55.53
CA ASN A 196 37.06 -2.03 -55.02
C ASN A 196 37.07 -0.64 -54.38
N LYS A 197 36.22 0.27 -54.84
CA LYS A 197 36.02 1.62 -54.32
C LYS A 197 34.54 1.98 -54.20
N GLU A 198 34.29 3.05 -53.45
CA GLU A 198 32.94 3.60 -53.33
C GLU A 198 32.44 4.14 -54.68
N VAL A 199 31.30 3.60 -55.13
CA VAL A 199 30.52 4.12 -56.25
C VAL A 199 29.43 5.04 -55.71
N TYR A 200 29.26 6.19 -56.35
CA TYR A 200 28.24 7.18 -56.01
C TYR A 200 27.05 7.11 -56.98
N GLY A 201 25.85 7.36 -56.48
CA GLY A 201 24.68 7.68 -57.31
C GLY A 201 23.44 6.78 -57.12
N PRO A 202 22.34 7.06 -57.86
CA PRO A 202 22.22 8.05 -58.94
C PRO A 202 22.64 9.48 -58.58
N VAL A 203 23.33 10.20 -59.47
CA VAL A 203 23.93 11.53 -59.17
C VAL A 203 22.97 12.51 -58.50
N LEU A 204 21.67 12.49 -58.83
CA LEU A 204 20.66 13.35 -58.20
C LEU A 204 20.57 13.20 -56.67
N LEU A 205 20.92 12.04 -56.10
CA LEU A 205 20.92 11.80 -54.65
C LEU A 205 22.18 12.33 -53.95
N GLU A 206 23.26 12.51 -54.70
CA GLU A 206 24.60 12.86 -54.20
C GLU A 206 24.87 14.37 -54.31
N VAL A 207 23.97 15.13 -54.93
CA VAL A 207 24.09 16.57 -55.19
C VAL A 207 23.04 17.34 -54.38
N ASN A 208 23.51 18.25 -53.54
CA ASN A 208 22.68 19.13 -52.73
C ASN A 208 22.89 20.60 -53.14
N VAL A 209 21.81 21.30 -53.51
CA VAL A 209 21.85 22.71 -53.93
C VAL A 209 21.09 23.58 -52.92
N PRO A 210 21.75 24.44 -52.12
CA PRO A 210 21.09 25.22 -51.08
C PRO A 210 20.07 26.26 -51.60
N ASN A 211 20.29 26.81 -52.80
CA ASN A 211 19.36 27.77 -53.43
C ASN A 211 18.61 27.11 -54.60
N ARG A 212 17.29 27.16 -54.57
CA ARG A 212 16.40 26.65 -55.63
C ARG A 212 16.62 27.34 -56.99
N GLU A 213 16.96 28.61 -57.01
CA GLU A 213 17.22 29.32 -58.28
C GLU A 213 18.51 28.81 -58.93
N HIS A 214 19.56 28.59 -58.13
CA HIS A 214 20.81 27.99 -58.59
C HIS A 214 20.61 26.56 -59.12
N ALA A 215 19.69 25.80 -58.51
CA ALA A 215 19.37 24.45 -58.97
C ALA A 215 18.82 24.44 -60.41
N GLY A 216 18.01 25.44 -60.79
CA GLY A 216 17.50 25.57 -62.16
C GLY A 216 18.61 25.85 -63.17
N TYR A 217 19.63 26.66 -62.83
CA TYR A 217 20.80 26.84 -63.70
C TYR A 217 21.62 25.56 -63.85
N LEU A 218 21.81 24.81 -62.76
CA LEU A 218 22.55 23.54 -62.77
C LEU A 218 21.81 22.44 -63.57
N GLU A 219 20.49 22.33 -63.41
CA GLU A 219 19.63 21.36 -64.12
C GLU A 219 19.62 21.61 -65.63
N ASN A 220 19.60 22.88 -66.07
CA ASN A 220 19.64 23.23 -67.49
C ASN A 220 21.03 23.03 -68.13
N HIS A 221 22.10 23.17 -67.36
CA HIS A 221 23.47 23.04 -67.86
C HIS A 221 23.93 21.58 -67.94
N VAL A 222 23.57 20.75 -66.95
CA VAL A 222 23.98 19.35 -66.87
C VAL A 222 22.99 18.46 -67.62
N PRO A 223 23.41 17.69 -68.65
CA PRO A 223 22.51 16.86 -69.44
C PRO A 223 21.72 15.84 -68.61
N TYR A 224 20.44 15.66 -68.94
CA TYR A 224 19.50 14.85 -68.13
C TYR A 224 20.00 13.44 -67.77
N TYR A 225 20.74 12.76 -68.67
CA TYR A 225 21.25 11.41 -68.42
C TYR A 225 22.19 11.34 -67.21
N VAL A 226 22.89 12.43 -66.89
CA VAL A 226 23.86 12.51 -65.78
C VAL A 226 23.16 12.30 -64.44
N TRP A 227 21.97 12.89 -64.26
CA TRP A 227 21.20 12.78 -63.02
C TRP A 227 20.76 11.33 -62.71
N LYS A 228 20.55 10.50 -63.74
CA LYS A 228 20.30 9.04 -63.62
C LYS A 228 21.56 8.16 -63.66
N SER A 229 22.76 8.76 -63.74
CA SER A 229 24.03 8.03 -63.87
C SER A 229 24.62 7.61 -62.52
N PHE A 230 25.51 6.62 -62.55
CA PHE A 230 26.35 6.22 -61.43
C PHE A 230 27.81 6.59 -61.70
N ILE A 231 28.57 6.99 -60.68
CA ILE A 231 29.97 7.46 -60.80
C ILE A 231 30.92 6.47 -60.11
N THR A 232 31.81 5.87 -60.90
CA THR A 232 32.83 4.91 -60.43
C THR A 232 34.19 5.58 -60.26
N GLN A 233 34.91 5.23 -59.20
CA GLN A 233 36.27 5.72 -58.92
C GLN A 233 37.40 4.79 -59.42
N ASP A 234 37.04 3.61 -59.92
CA ASP A 234 37.98 2.62 -60.45
C ASP A 234 37.53 2.10 -61.82
N ALA A 235 38.50 1.79 -62.68
CA ALA A 235 38.25 1.26 -64.01
C ALA A 235 37.74 -0.20 -63.98
N ALA A 236 38.15 -1.00 -62.99
CA ALA A 236 37.62 -2.35 -62.82
C ALA A 236 36.16 -2.32 -62.36
N ASP A 237 35.84 -1.46 -61.38
CA ASP A 237 34.47 -1.25 -60.90
C ASP A 237 33.57 -0.69 -62.02
N ARG A 238 34.10 0.21 -62.87
CA ARG A 238 33.42 0.71 -64.07
C ARG A 238 33.01 -0.41 -65.02
N ASP A 239 33.95 -1.29 -65.40
CA ASP A 239 33.69 -2.38 -66.34
C ASP A 239 32.73 -3.42 -65.76
N PHE A 240 32.80 -3.65 -64.44
CA PHE A 240 31.87 -4.50 -63.70
C PHE A 240 30.45 -3.89 -63.71
N LEU A 241 30.30 -2.64 -63.26
CA LEU A 241 29.01 -1.95 -63.27
C LEU A 241 28.42 -1.82 -64.67
N PHE A 242 29.22 -1.50 -65.69
CA PHE A 242 28.74 -1.37 -67.06
C PHE A 242 28.17 -2.69 -67.61
N ARG A 243 28.70 -3.84 -67.20
CA ARG A 243 28.16 -5.16 -67.56
C ARG A 243 26.88 -5.47 -66.79
N SER A 244 26.89 -5.28 -65.48
CA SER A 244 25.78 -5.66 -64.59
C SER A 244 24.57 -4.73 -64.73
N LEU A 245 24.80 -3.42 -64.88
CA LEU A 245 23.75 -2.41 -64.94
C LEU A 245 23.14 -2.21 -66.34
N LYS A 246 23.71 -2.84 -67.39
CA LYS A 246 23.20 -2.77 -68.77
C LYS A 246 21.74 -3.19 -68.90
N SER A 247 21.27 -4.10 -68.05
CA SER A 247 19.88 -4.58 -68.00
C SER A 247 18.89 -3.52 -67.48
N PHE A 248 19.38 -2.49 -66.76
CA PHE A 248 18.58 -1.45 -66.13
C PHE A 248 18.56 -0.11 -66.90
N ASP A 249 19.29 0.01 -68.01
CA ASP A 249 19.40 1.25 -68.82
C ASP A 249 19.84 2.50 -68.01
N VAL A 250 20.82 2.32 -67.12
CA VAL A 250 21.43 3.41 -66.35
C VAL A 250 22.86 3.67 -66.85
N PRO A 251 23.26 4.93 -67.10
CA PRO A 251 24.63 5.21 -67.55
C PRO A 251 25.62 5.10 -66.39
N VAL A 252 26.87 4.76 -66.73
CA VAL A 252 27.99 4.68 -65.79
C VAL A 252 29.08 5.65 -66.25
N LEU A 253 29.33 6.67 -65.43
CA LEU A 253 30.38 7.66 -65.59
C LEU A 253 31.59 7.26 -64.75
N ASN A 254 32.79 7.64 -65.19
CA ASN A 254 34.02 7.33 -64.46
C ASN A 254 34.70 8.61 -63.97
N PHE A 255 35.05 8.65 -62.69
CA PHE A 255 35.94 9.65 -62.13
C PHE A 255 37.36 9.41 -62.65
N THR A 256 37.74 10.22 -63.63
CA THR A 256 39.12 10.36 -64.08
C THR A 256 39.84 11.29 -63.11
N GLY A 257 40.30 10.72 -61.99
CA GLY A 257 40.94 11.48 -60.92
C GLY A 257 42.06 12.38 -61.46
N ASP A 258 41.96 13.67 -61.14
CA ASP A 258 42.75 14.71 -61.78
C ASP A 258 44.24 14.54 -61.41
N LYS A 259 45.09 14.45 -62.44
CA LYS A 259 46.54 14.36 -62.28
C LYS A 259 47.16 15.74 -62.25
N GLY A 260 46.76 16.52 -61.24
CA GLY A 260 47.58 17.60 -60.71
C GLY A 260 47.74 18.82 -61.62
N ASP A 261 46.65 19.30 -62.22
CA ASP A 261 46.57 20.75 -62.45
C ASP A 261 46.00 21.44 -61.21
N THR A 262 46.70 22.49 -60.78
CA THR A 262 46.31 23.30 -59.63
C THR A 262 45.08 24.10 -60.03
N LYS A 263 43.87 23.56 -59.78
CA LYS A 263 42.59 24.28 -59.96
C LYS A 263 42.61 25.54 -59.08
N LEU A 264 43.11 26.64 -59.64
CA LEU A 264 43.14 27.94 -58.99
C LEU A 264 41.70 28.29 -58.60
N PRO A 265 41.43 28.66 -57.34
CA PRO A 265 40.11 29.16 -56.96
C PRO A 265 39.86 30.44 -57.75
N PHE A 266 38.99 30.35 -58.75
CA PHE A 266 38.49 31.52 -59.45
C PHE A 266 37.49 32.20 -58.51
N GLU A 267 37.99 33.16 -57.75
CA GLU A 267 37.17 34.07 -56.96
C GLU A 267 36.52 35.08 -57.92
N VAL A 268 35.20 35.23 -57.81
CA VAL A 268 34.45 36.23 -58.59
C VAL A 268 34.93 37.61 -58.15
N SER A 269 35.55 38.37 -59.07
CA SER A 269 36.12 39.67 -58.71
C SER A 269 35.04 40.72 -58.47
N GLU A 270 35.39 41.81 -57.79
CA GLU A 270 34.44 42.89 -57.51
C GLU A 270 33.90 43.53 -58.81
N GLU A 271 34.70 43.57 -59.87
CA GLU A 271 34.30 44.00 -61.21
C GLU A 271 33.28 43.05 -61.85
N MET A 272 33.41 41.74 -61.62
CA MET A 272 32.44 40.75 -62.11
C MET A 272 31.09 40.89 -61.41
N HIS A 273 31.10 41.13 -60.09
CA HIS A 273 29.88 41.48 -59.35
C HIS A 273 29.23 42.78 -59.85
N ARG A 274 30.01 43.81 -60.19
CA ARG A 274 29.50 45.04 -60.82
C ARG A 274 28.91 44.82 -62.22
N LEU A 275 29.23 43.71 -62.87
CA LEU A 275 28.66 43.26 -64.15
C LEU A 275 27.48 42.27 -63.99
N GLY A 276 26.98 42.05 -62.76
CA GLY A 276 25.84 41.17 -62.48
C GLY A 276 26.21 39.68 -62.34
N ILE A 277 27.50 39.32 -62.43
CA ILE A 277 27.95 37.94 -62.23
C ILE A 277 27.96 37.64 -60.73
N TYR A 278 27.19 36.63 -60.31
CA TYR A 278 26.96 36.34 -58.90
C TYR A 278 27.85 35.22 -58.36
N SER A 279 27.95 34.08 -59.07
CA SER A 279 28.71 32.90 -58.62
C SER A 279 29.06 32.02 -59.81
N ARG A 280 30.12 31.21 -59.72
CA ARG A 280 30.30 30.07 -60.65
C ARG A 280 29.38 28.91 -60.28
N LEU A 281 29.11 28.05 -61.26
CA LEU A 281 28.18 26.93 -61.13
C LEU A 281 28.77 25.74 -60.35
N ASP A 282 30.10 25.63 -60.26
CA ASP A 282 30.79 24.65 -59.40
C ASP A 282 30.77 25.03 -57.89
N GLN A 283 30.47 26.30 -57.57
CA GLN A 283 30.46 26.81 -56.20
C GLN A 283 29.07 26.74 -55.52
N VAL A 284 27.98 26.55 -56.29
CA VAL A 284 26.60 26.63 -55.76
C VAL A 284 26.01 25.31 -55.24
N PHE A 285 26.73 24.19 -55.38
CA PHE A 285 26.27 22.88 -54.90
C PHE A 285 27.35 22.16 -54.09
N ASP A 286 26.87 21.29 -53.20
CA ASP A 286 27.66 20.39 -52.38
C ASP A 286 27.45 18.94 -52.86
N ALA A 287 28.54 18.17 -52.93
CA ALA A 287 28.56 16.78 -53.41
C ALA A 287 29.90 16.11 -53.07
N PRO A 288 29.98 14.76 -52.97
CA PRO A 288 31.24 14.05 -52.81
C PRO A 288 32.28 14.44 -53.86
N ASN A 289 33.56 14.53 -53.49
CA ASN A 289 34.63 15.03 -54.37
C ASN A 289 34.63 14.40 -55.77
N ALA A 290 34.49 13.07 -55.86
CA ALA A 290 34.45 12.36 -57.15
C ALA A 290 33.23 12.74 -58.01
N VAL A 291 32.08 13.02 -57.39
CA VAL A 291 30.87 13.50 -58.07
C VAL A 291 31.08 14.94 -58.54
N LYS A 292 31.60 15.80 -57.65
CA LYS A 292 31.85 17.21 -57.94
C LYS A 292 32.88 17.41 -59.05
N ASP A 293 33.96 16.64 -59.05
CA ASP A 293 34.98 16.68 -60.11
C ASP A 293 34.47 16.13 -61.44
N VAL A 294 33.70 15.04 -61.46
CA VAL A 294 33.06 14.56 -62.71
C VAL A 294 32.12 15.61 -63.26
N LEU A 295 31.27 16.20 -62.42
CA LEU A 295 30.34 17.24 -62.84
C LEU A 295 31.06 18.47 -63.38
N THR A 296 32.09 18.93 -62.68
CA THR A 296 32.95 20.06 -63.09
C THR A 296 33.68 19.73 -64.39
N THR A 297 34.64 18.80 -64.36
CA THR A 297 35.56 18.54 -65.48
C THR A 297 34.88 17.98 -66.74
N GLN A 298 33.76 17.24 -66.65
CA GLN A 298 33.10 16.67 -67.85
C GLN A 298 32.02 17.58 -68.45
N PHE A 299 31.48 18.54 -67.69
CA PHE A 299 30.41 19.45 -68.16
C PHE A 299 30.78 20.94 -68.09
N GLY A 300 32.01 21.29 -67.67
CA GLY A 300 32.54 22.65 -67.72
C GLY A 300 31.91 23.62 -66.73
N LEU A 301 31.51 23.15 -65.53
CA LEU A 301 30.86 24.00 -64.52
C LEU A 301 31.79 25.11 -64.02
N GLU A 302 33.11 24.89 -64.07
CA GLU A 302 34.16 25.86 -63.77
C GLU A 302 34.19 27.05 -64.76
N ASN A 303 33.71 26.83 -65.98
CA ASN A 303 33.63 27.87 -67.02
C ASN A 303 32.25 28.53 -67.08
N SER A 304 31.34 28.13 -66.19
CA SER A 304 29.92 28.50 -66.21
C SER A 304 29.57 29.41 -65.04
N VAL A 305 29.04 30.59 -65.34
CA VAL A 305 28.71 31.62 -64.33
C VAL A 305 27.21 31.89 -64.29
N ILE A 306 26.69 32.08 -63.07
CA ILE A 306 25.33 32.55 -62.83
C ILE A 306 25.36 34.07 -62.87
N VAL A 307 24.59 34.63 -63.81
CA VAL A 307 24.30 36.06 -63.89
C VAL A 307 22.88 36.24 -63.36
N LEU A 308 22.72 37.07 -62.32
CA LEU A 308 21.39 37.42 -61.83
C LEU A 308 20.87 38.63 -62.65
N PRO A 309 19.59 38.62 -63.08
CA PRO A 309 19.00 39.66 -63.92
C PRO A 309 18.70 40.97 -63.17
#